data_AF-A0AAV5T218-F1
#
_entry.id   AF-A0AAV5T218-F1
#
_cell.length_a   1.000
_cell.length_b   1.000
_cell.length_c   1.000
_cell.angle_alpha   90.00
_cell.angle_beta   90.00
_cell.angle_gamma   90.00
#
_symmetry.space_group_name_H-M   'P 1'
#
loop_
_entity.id
_entity.type
_entity.pdbx_description
1 polymer ?
#
loop_
_entity_poly.entity_id
_entity_poly.type
_entity_poly.pdbx_seq_one_letter_code
_entity_poly.pdbx_strand_id
1 'polypeptide(L)'
;MAVQYEHDWEDPRLSVEGFVTDYIVWRLAKDGLEWREAPDVPEDADREHEAMRTMGEIFEKRNGKELLELSEDLESDTLHFARYCEVVEQFGKNDTDIPSEMTYGRMVGLIAFAGLVCVEKAKEDKRRDMGLIALYTSRFIDKNIRLTWIDSMRSWAKFMDMAVQVVARHSRSSLQSRIAPRSTVDSVPVPVSHPTPSSSSSSSSRRSSLLFVAGAAASIVGVCVVGRMLIRSH
;
A
#
# COMPACT_ATOMS: atom_id res chain seq x y z
N MET A 1 -23.02 -30.57 2.39
CA MET A 1 -23.57 -29.63 1.38
C MET A 1 -22.62 -28.45 1.37
N ALA A 2 -22.05 -28.06 0.23
CA ALA A 2 -21.24 -26.85 0.17
C ALA A 2 -22.17 -25.66 0.40
N VAL A 3 -21.88 -24.83 1.41
CA VAL A 3 -22.59 -23.56 1.59
C VAL A 3 -22.19 -22.66 0.42
N GLN A 4 -23.16 -22.24 -0.38
CA GLN A 4 -22.92 -21.31 -1.47
C GLN A 4 -23.20 -19.90 -0.95
N TYR A 5 -22.16 -19.09 -0.86
CA TYR A 5 -22.26 -17.67 -0.53
C TYR A 5 -22.63 -16.86 -1.78
N GLU A 6 -23.39 -15.78 -1.62
CA GLU A 6 -23.72 -14.87 -2.73
C GLU A 6 -22.47 -14.11 -3.17
N HIS A 7 -21.64 -13.76 -2.19
CA HIS A 7 -20.38 -13.06 -2.41
C HIS A 7 -19.22 -13.74 -1.69
N ASP A 8 -18.03 -13.75 -2.30
CA ASP A 8 -16.86 -14.46 -1.74
C ASP A 8 -16.35 -13.86 -0.42
N TRP A 9 -16.60 -12.58 -0.15
CA TRP A 9 -16.28 -11.93 1.13
C TRP A 9 -17.25 -12.29 2.27
N GLU A 10 -18.26 -13.11 2.01
CA GLU A 10 -19.15 -13.68 3.03
C GLU A 10 -18.69 -15.07 3.49
N ASP A 11 -17.75 -15.69 2.75
CA ASP A 11 -17.14 -16.95 3.15
C ASP A 11 -16.32 -16.74 4.43
N PRO A 12 -16.61 -17.43 5.55
CA PRO A 12 -15.88 -17.29 6.81
C PRO A 12 -14.38 -17.55 6.69
N ARG A 13 -13.95 -18.39 5.74
CA ARG A 13 -12.53 -18.64 5.46
C ARG A 13 -11.83 -17.39 4.95
N LEU A 14 -12.56 -16.52 4.25
CA LEU A 14 -12.09 -15.26 3.70
C LEU A 14 -12.52 -14.05 4.56
N SER A 15 -12.76 -14.28 5.85
CA SER A 15 -13.09 -13.22 6.78
C SER A 15 -11.93 -12.22 6.90
N VAL A 16 -12.26 -10.94 6.89
CA VAL A 16 -11.28 -9.84 7.01
C VAL A 16 -10.45 -9.97 8.30
N GLU A 17 -11.06 -10.44 9.37
CA GLU A 17 -10.39 -10.69 10.65
C GLU A 17 -9.26 -11.72 10.52
N GLY A 18 -9.46 -12.78 9.73
CA GLY A 18 -8.43 -13.76 9.40
C GLY A 18 -7.24 -13.10 8.71
N PHE A 19 -7.49 -12.32 7.64
CA PHE A 19 -6.43 -11.60 6.92
C PHE A 19 -5.64 -10.62 7.80
N VAL A 20 -6.33 -9.85 8.63
CA VAL A 20 -5.69 -8.86 9.51
C VAL A 20 -4.82 -9.57 10.55
N THR A 21 -5.37 -10.59 11.21
CA THR A 21 -4.66 -11.35 12.25
C THR A 21 -3.45 -12.07 11.66
N ASP A 22 -3.64 -12.79 10.56
CA ASP A 22 -2.58 -13.48 9.83
C ASP A 22 -1.43 -12.53 9.46
N TYR A 23 -1.75 -11.38 8.87
CA TYR A 23 -0.75 -10.42 8.45
C TYR A 23 0.03 -9.83 9.64
N ILE A 24 -0.66 -9.48 10.74
CA ILE A 24 0.00 -8.93 11.94
C ILE A 24 0.97 -9.96 12.52
N VAL A 25 0.53 -11.21 12.70
CA VAL A 25 1.37 -12.30 13.23
C VAL A 25 2.61 -12.50 12.34
N TRP A 26 2.40 -12.62 11.03
CA TRP A 26 3.50 -12.75 10.07
C TRP A 26 4.46 -11.55 10.11
N ARG A 27 3.92 -10.33 10.18
CA ARG A 27 4.72 -9.10 10.17
C ARG A 27 5.58 -8.95 11.42
N LEU A 28 5.06 -9.32 12.59
CA LEU A 28 5.82 -9.34 13.85
C LEU A 28 6.96 -10.37 13.81
N ALA A 29 6.70 -11.56 13.27
CA ALA A 29 7.70 -12.62 13.19
C ALA A 29 8.93 -12.20 12.38
N LYS A 30 8.78 -11.31 11.38
CA LYS A 30 9.91 -10.76 10.62
C LYS A 30 10.91 -9.96 11.48
N ASP A 31 10.44 -9.38 12.57
CA ASP A 31 11.26 -8.61 13.51
C ASP A 31 11.59 -9.42 14.78
N GLY A 32 11.35 -10.74 14.77
CA GLY A 32 11.58 -11.62 15.93
C GLY A 32 10.61 -11.38 17.08
N LEU A 33 9.46 -10.76 16.80
CA LEU A 33 8.40 -10.47 17.77
C LEU A 33 7.27 -11.50 17.63
N GLU A 34 6.51 -11.67 18.71
CA GLU A 34 5.41 -12.65 18.81
C GLU A 34 4.17 -11.97 19.39
N TRP A 35 3.00 -12.33 18.86
CA TRP A 35 1.70 -12.02 19.45
C TRP A 35 1.05 -13.30 19.95
N ARG A 36 1.17 -13.58 21.25
CA ARG A 36 0.75 -14.85 21.86
C ARG A 36 -0.76 -14.96 22.02
N GLU A 37 -1.43 -13.82 22.16
CA GLU A 37 -2.86 -13.71 22.34
C GLU A 37 -3.61 -13.54 21.00
N ALA A 38 -2.93 -13.77 19.86
CA ALA A 38 -3.54 -13.69 18.55
C ALA A 38 -4.69 -14.72 18.44
N PRO A 39 -5.87 -14.33 17.91
CA PRO A 39 -6.92 -15.27 17.60
C PRO A 39 -6.48 -16.33 16.58
N ASP A 40 -7.14 -17.49 16.60
CA ASP A 40 -6.95 -18.50 15.58
C ASP A 40 -7.42 -17.97 14.22
N VAL A 41 -6.57 -18.13 13.20
CA VAL A 41 -6.88 -17.76 11.83
C VAL A 41 -7.67 -18.90 11.17
N PRO A 42 -8.72 -18.63 10.39
CA PRO A 42 -9.45 -19.66 9.66
C PRO A 42 -8.53 -20.51 8.78
N GLU A 43 -8.71 -21.83 8.85
CA GLU A 43 -8.04 -22.78 7.97
C GLU A 43 -8.55 -22.63 6.52
N ASP A 44 -7.79 -23.16 5.55
CA ASP A 44 -8.15 -23.22 4.12
C ASP A 44 -8.18 -21.87 3.35
N ALA A 45 -7.38 -20.88 3.77
CA ALA A 45 -7.18 -19.60 3.06
C ALA A 45 -5.69 -19.22 2.89
N ASP A 46 -4.79 -20.20 2.94
CA ASP A 46 -3.33 -19.99 2.93
C ASP A 46 -2.84 -19.18 1.72
N ARG A 47 -3.42 -19.41 0.54
CA ARG A 47 -3.00 -18.75 -0.70
C ARG A 47 -3.38 -17.27 -0.68
N GLU A 48 -4.57 -16.95 -0.19
CA GLU A 48 -5.08 -15.60 -0.06
C GLU A 48 -4.28 -14.82 1.00
N HIS A 49 -4.00 -15.46 2.13
CA HIS A 49 -3.12 -14.92 3.17
C HIS A 49 -1.70 -14.65 2.64
N GLU A 50 -1.10 -15.58 1.90
CA GLU A 50 0.21 -15.39 1.27
C GLU A 50 0.22 -14.21 0.28
N ALA A 51 -0.84 -14.08 -0.52
CA ALA A 51 -0.99 -12.95 -1.44
C ALA A 51 -1.09 -11.63 -0.67
N MET A 52 -1.86 -11.58 0.43
CA MET A 52 -1.97 -10.39 1.28
C MET A 52 -0.61 -10.01 1.89
N ARG A 53 0.13 -10.97 2.46
CA ARG A 53 1.48 -10.76 3.01
C ARG A 53 2.43 -10.15 1.97
N THR A 54 2.42 -10.71 0.76
CA THR A 54 3.26 -10.23 -0.34
C THR A 54 2.88 -8.81 -0.77
N MET A 55 1.58 -8.55 -0.94
CA MET A 55 1.06 -7.24 -1.33
C MET A 55 1.34 -6.17 -0.27
N GLY A 56 1.12 -6.49 1.01
CA GLY A 56 1.43 -5.61 2.13
C GLY A 56 2.93 -5.31 2.21
N GLU A 57 3.80 -6.30 1.98
CA GLU A 57 5.25 -6.05 1.96
C GLU A 57 5.67 -5.10 0.83
N ILE A 58 5.12 -5.29 -0.37
CA ILE A 58 5.36 -4.40 -1.51
C ILE A 58 4.87 -2.98 -1.17
N PHE A 59 3.74 -2.87 -0.49
CA PHE A 59 3.17 -1.60 -0.06
C PHE A 59 4.06 -0.92 1.00
N GLU A 60 4.45 -1.62 2.06
CA GLU A 60 5.34 -1.10 3.12
C GLU A 60 6.68 -0.62 2.54
N LYS A 61 7.28 -1.36 1.61
CA LYS A 61 8.56 -0.96 0.97
C LYS A 61 8.45 0.37 0.22
N ARG A 62 7.26 0.72 -0.27
CA ARG A 62 7.02 1.96 -1.03
C ARG A 62 6.58 3.12 -0.13
N ASN A 63 5.77 2.83 0.88
CA ASN A 63 5.04 3.83 1.66
C ASN A 63 5.44 3.84 3.15
N GLY A 64 6.46 3.09 3.55
CA GLY A 64 6.79 2.86 4.96
C GLY A 64 7.02 4.13 5.78
N LYS A 65 7.63 5.17 5.19
CA LYS A 65 7.81 6.46 5.87
C LYS A 65 6.48 7.12 6.23
N GLU A 66 5.54 7.15 5.28
CA GLU A 66 4.21 7.73 5.48
C GLU A 66 3.38 6.92 6.47
N LEU A 67 3.51 5.59 6.44
CA LEU A 67 2.86 4.70 7.41
C LEU A 67 3.37 4.94 8.84
N LEU A 68 4.68 5.18 9.00
CA LEU A 68 5.25 5.54 10.30
C LEU A 68 4.74 6.90 10.78
N GLU A 69 4.74 7.92 9.91
CA GLU A 69 4.20 9.25 10.25
C GLU A 69 2.72 9.18 10.66
N LEU A 70 1.91 8.35 9.99
CA LEU A 70 0.51 8.13 10.36
C LEU A 70 0.37 7.36 11.67
N SER A 71 1.32 6.50 12.03
CA SER A 71 1.31 5.76 13.29
C SER A 71 1.49 6.67 14.50
N GLU A 72 2.26 7.75 14.35
CA GLU A 72 2.41 8.80 15.37
C GLU A 72 1.07 9.45 15.72
N ASP A 73 0.12 9.52 14.77
CA ASP A 73 -1.20 10.09 15.03
C ASP A 73 -2.11 9.18 15.88
N LEU A 74 -1.79 7.89 15.93
CA LEU A 74 -2.44 6.93 16.83
C LEU A 74 -1.82 6.95 18.22
N GLU A 75 -0.74 7.70 18.47
CA GLU A 75 -0.20 7.86 19.80
C GLU A 75 -1.14 8.68 20.68
N SER A 76 -1.79 7.98 21.60
CA SER A 76 -2.67 8.49 22.63
C SER A 76 -2.54 7.58 23.85
N ASP A 77 -2.77 8.12 25.05
CA ASP A 77 -2.78 7.35 26.30
C ASP A 77 -3.82 6.22 26.29
N THR A 78 -4.86 6.34 25.45
CA THR A 78 -5.82 5.25 25.22
C THR A 78 -6.29 5.22 23.78
N LEU A 79 -6.21 4.04 23.16
CA LEU A 79 -6.71 3.80 21.81
C LEU A 79 -8.22 3.53 21.84
N HIS A 80 -8.97 4.29 21.08
CA HIS A 80 -10.42 4.13 20.92
C HIS A 80 -10.79 4.03 19.44
N PHE A 81 -11.87 3.32 19.15
CA PHE A 81 -12.30 3.07 17.77
C PHE A 81 -12.53 4.37 16.96
N ALA A 82 -13.14 5.38 17.57
CA ALA A 82 -13.37 6.68 16.91
C ALA A 82 -12.06 7.33 16.46
N ARG A 83 -11.05 7.35 17.34
CA ARG A 83 -9.72 7.88 17.02
C ARG A 83 -9.05 7.08 15.91
N TYR A 84 -9.15 5.74 15.96
CA TYR A 84 -8.64 4.89 14.90
C TYR A 84 -9.28 5.26 13.55
N CYS A 85 -10.62 5.35 13.49
CA CYS A 85 -11.36 5.75 12.30
C CYS A 85 -10.92 7.12 11.76
N GLU A 86 -10.79 8.14 12.61
CA GLU A 86 -10.33 9.48 12.19
C GLU A 86 -8.98 9.44 11.44
N VAL A 87 -8.05 8.62 11.93
CA VAL A 87 -6.71 8.47 11.35
C VAL A 87 -6.81 7.67 10.04
N VAL A 88 -7.48 6.51 10.06
CA VAL A 88 -7.55 5.65 8.87
C VAL A 88 -8.54 6.12 7.79
N GLU A 89 -9.43 7.04 8.12
CA GLU A 89 -10.28 7.70 7.13
C GLU A 89 -9.46 8.63 6.24
N GLN A 90 -8.45 9.30 6.80
CA GLN A 90 -7.51 10.14 6.03
C GLN A 90 -6.62 9.31 5.10
N PHE A 91 -6.42 8.03 5.42
CA PHE A 91 -5.63 7.12 4.62
C PHE A 91 -6.23 6.93 3.22
N GLY A 92 -5.47 7.27 2.17
CA GLY A 92 -5.89 7.07 0.79
C GLY A 92 -7.13 7.87 0.35
N LYS A 93 -7.42 9.01 0.98
CA LYS A 93 -8.35 10.00 0.43
C LYS A 93 -7.63 10.79 -0.66
N ASN A 94 -8.15 10.70 -1.88
CA ASN A 94 -7.85 11.66 -2.94
C ASN A 94 -9.06 12.58 -3.09
N ASP A 95 -8.85 13.83 -3.51
CA ASP A 95 -9.93 14.81 -3.70
C ASP A 95 -11.02 14.35 -4.70
N THR A 96 -10.74 13.30 -5.47
CA THR A 96 -11.61 12.71 -6.48
C THR A 96 -12.32 11.42 -6.06
N ASP A 97 -11.95 10.83 -4.92
CA ASP A 97 -12.41 9.49 -4.57
C ASP A 97 -13.77 9.53 -3.85
N ILE A 98 -14.59 8.50 -4.11
CA ILE A 98 -15.85 8.32 -3.39
C ILE A 98 -15.52 8.15 -1.90
N PRO A 99 -16.07 8.99 -1.01
CA PRO A 99 -15.86 8.83 0.42
C PRO A 99 -16.19 7.40 0.84
N SER A 100 -15.27 6.76 1.57
CA SER A 100 -15.43 5.40 2.09
C SER A 100 -15.31 4.24 1.09
N GLU A 101 -14.87 4.46 -0.16
CA GLU A 101 -14.58 3.34 -1.07
C GLU A 101 -13.46 2.43 -0.54
N MET A 102 -13.75 1.14 -0.39
CA MET A 102 -12.74 0.13 -0.07
C MET A 102 -12.09 -0.45 -1.33
N THR A 103 -11.13 0.28 -1.88
CA THR A 103 -10.29 -0.24 -2.97
C THR A 103 -9.33 -1.33 -2.46
N TYR A 104 -8.83 -2.20 -3.35
CA TYR A 104 -7.81 -3.18 -2.97
C TYR A 104 -6.54 -2.52 -2.41
N GLY A 105 -6.14 -1.38 -2.97
CA GLY A 105 -4.98 -0.63 -2.48
C GLY A 105 -5.21 -0.09 -1.07
N ARG A 106 -6.40 0.47 -0.80
CA ARG A 106 -6.79 0.94 0.53
C ARG A 106 -6.79 -0.21 1.53
N MET A 107 -7.42 -1.33 1.19
CA MET A 107 -7.46 -2.53 2.04
C MET A 107 -6.05 -3.04 2.39
N VAL A 108 -5.20 -3.25 1.38
CA VAL A 108 -3.81 -3.71 1.58
C VAL A 108 -3.04 -2.72 2.44
N GLY A 109 -3.17 -1.42 2.17
CA GLY A 109 -2.47 -0.38 2.91
C GLY A 109 -2.90 -0.30 4.37
N LEU A 110 -4.18 -0.49 4.68
CA LEU A 110 -4.69 -0.52 6.05
C LEU A 110 -4.21 -1.75 6.83
N ILE A 111 -4.15 -2.92 6.19
CA ILE A 111 -3.63 -4.14 6.80
C ILE A 111 -2.11 -4.00 7.05
N ALA A 112 -1.37 -3.48 6.07
CA ALA A 112 0.05 -3.17 6.20
C ALA A 112 0.32 -2.16 7.33
N PHE A 113 -0.48 -1.10 7.41
CA PHE A 113 -0.42 -0.11 8.48
C PHE A 113 -0.65 -0.75 9.85
N ALA A 114 -1.68 -1.59 9.99
CA ALA A 114 -1.96 -2.29 11.25
C ALA A 114 -0.79 -3.18 11.70
N GLY A 115 -0.18 -3.93 10.78
CA GLY A 115 1.01 -4.73 11.05
C GLY A 115 2.19 -3.88 11.53
N LEU A 116 2.45 -2.75 10.87
CA LEU A 116 3.52 -1.82 11.25
C LEU A 116 3.30 -1.20 12.64
N VAL A 117 2.09 -0.72 12.92
CA VAL A 117 1.75 -0.16 14.24
C VAL A 117 1.91 -1.22 15.34
N CYS A 118 1.49 -2.46 15.07
CA CYS A 118 1.65 -3.55 16.03
C CYS A 118 3.12 -3.88 16.32
N VAL A 119 4.00 -3.77 15.33
CA VAL A 119 5.45 -3.91 15.52
C VAL A 119 5.98 -2.83 16.46
N GLU A 120 5.62 -1.57 16.25
CA GLU A 120 6.06 -0.46 17.13
C GLU A 120 5.51 -0.63 18.56
N LYS A 121 4.22 -0.97 18.71
CA LYS A 121 3.63 -1.26 20.03
C LYS A 121 4.29 -2.44 20.73
N ALA A 122 4.66 -3.49 19.99
CA ALA A 122 5.34 -4.64 20.56
C ALA A 122 6.77 -4.31 21.03
N LYS A 123 7.50 -3.44 20.31
CA LYS A 123 8.82 -2.93 20.74
C LYS A 123 8.74 -2.08 22.01
N GLU A 124 7.63 -1.36 22.19
CA GLU A 124 7.35 -0.54 23.38
C GLU A 124 6.72 -1.34 24.55
N ASP A 125 6.56 -2.66 24.41
CA ASP A 125 5.86 -3.54 25.35
C ASP A 125 4.37 -3.17 25.58
N LYS A 126 3.76 -2.40 24.66
CA LYS A 126 2.34 -2.03 24.66
C LYS A 126 1.48 -3.09 23.95
N ARG A 127 1.69 -4.37 24.27
CA ARG A 127 1.04 -5.50 23.57
C ARG A 127 -0.50 -5.51 23.67
N ARG A 128 -1.07 -4.93 24.72
CA ARG A 128 -2.53 -4.86 24.93
C ARG A 128 -3.26 -4.14 23.80
N ASP A 129 -2.61 -3.16 23.17
CA ASP A 129 -3.22 -2.37 22.10
C ASP A 129 -3.32 -3.15 20.79
N MET A 130 -2.53 -4.21 20.60
CA MET A 130 -2.47 -4.98 19.36
C MET A 130 -3.81 -5.66 19.04
N GLY A 131 -4.48 -6.22 20.05
CA GLY A 131 -5.82 -6.79 19.88
C GLY A 131 -6.87 -5.74 19.48
N LEU A 132 -6.77 -4.52 20.02
CA LEU A 132 -7.65 -3.41 19.62
C LEU A 132 -7.36 -2.95 18.20
N ILE A 133 -6.09 -2.85 17.81
CA ILE A 133 -5.69 -2.49 16.44
C ILE A 133 -6.23 -3.53 15.46
N ALA A 134 -6.05 -4.81 15.71
CA ALA A 134 -6.57 -5.88 14.86
C ALA A 134 -8.10 -5.82 14.74
N LEU A 135 -8.81 -5.68 15.86
CA LEU A 135 -10.26 -5.56 15.89
C LEU A 135 -10.76 -4.35 15.10
N TYR A 136 -10.19 -3.18 15.35
CA TYR A 136 -10.62 -1.92 14.73
C TYR A 136 -10.33 -1.91 13.23
N THR A 137 -9.16 -2.42 12.82
CA THR A 137 -8.79 -2.59 11.41
C THR A 137 -9.80 -3.50 10.71
N SER A 138 -10.07 -4.66 11.31
CA SER A 138 -10.98 -5.66 10.72
C SER A 138 -12.40 -5.11 10.56
N ARG A 139 -12.94 -4.46 11.61
CA ARG A 139 -14.28 -3.86 11.56
C ARG A 139 -14.37 -2.72 10.56
N PHE A 140 -13.34 -1.90 10.46
CA PHE A 140 -13.31 -0.81 9.50
C PHE A 140 -13.31 -1.35 8.07
N ILE A 141 -12.45 -2.32 7.77
CA ILE A 141 -12.37 -2.90 6.43
C ILE A 141 -13.65 -3.65 6.06
N ASP A 142 -14.13 -4.57 6.92
CA ASP A 142 -15.34 -5.37 6.66
C ASP A 142 -16.56 -4.48 6.40
N LYS A 143 -16.75 -3.44 7.20
CA LYS A 143 -17.84 -2.46 6.99
C LYS A 143 -17.77 -1.84 5.60
N ASN A 144 -16.60 -1.34 5.18
CA ASN A 144 -16.49 -0.65 3.89
C ASN A 144 -16.52 -1.64 2.71
N ILE A 145 -16.05 -2.88 2.86
CA ILE A 145 -16.23 -3.94 1.86
C ILE A 145 -17.72 -4.17 1.60
N ARG A 146 -18.51 -4.41 2.66
CA ARG A 146 -19.95 -4.64 2.55
C ARG A 146 -20.71 -3.48 1.91
N LEU A 147 -20.23 -2.25 2.14
CA LEU A 147 -20.85 -1.06 1.58
C LEU A 147 -20.48 -0.82 0.11
N THR A 148 -19.28 -1.19 -0.35
CA THR A 148 -18.77 -0.68 -1.63
C THR A 148 -18.34 -1.73 -2.65
N TRP A 149 -18.08 -2.98 -2.23
CA TRP A 149 -17.58 -3.99 -3.17
C TRP A 149 -18.62 -4.45 -4.18
N ILE A 150 -19.89 -4.52 -3.77
CA ILE A 150 -20.98 -4.89 -4.68
C ILE A 150 -21.08 -3.90 -5.85
N ASP A 151 -21.17 -2.61 -5.55
CA ASP A 151 -21.30 -1.54 -6.56
C ASP A 151 -20.04 -1.42 -7.43
N SER A 152 -18.87 -1.69 -6.84
CA SER A 152 -17.59 -1.66 -7.55
C SER A 152 -17.25 -2.96 -8.26
N MET A 153 -18.13 -3.98 -8.20
CA MET A 153 -17.90 -5.33 -8.69
C MET A 153 -16.54 -5.92 -8.24
N ARG A 154 -16.14 -5.68 -6.99
CA ARG A 154 -14.92 -6.21 -6.38
C ARG A 154 -15.22 -7.54 -5.70
N SER A 155 -14.18 -8.35 -5.50
CA SER A 155 -14.27 -9.64 -4.82
C SER A 155 -12.86 -10.13 -4.44
N TRP A 156 -12.77 -11.09 -3.52
CA TRP A 156 -11.48 -11.72 -3.19
C TRP A 156 -10.85 -12.44 -4.39
N ALA A 157 -11.64 -13.14 -5.20
CA ALA A 157 -11.15 -13.76 -6.43
C ALA A 157 -10.49 -12.75 -7.38
N LYS A 158 -11.12 -11.58 -7.59
CA LYS A 158 -10.54 -10.51 -8.42
C LYS A 158 -9.33 -9.84 -7.76
N PHE A 159 -9.29 -9.77 -6.43
CA PHE A 159 -8.09 -9.36 -5.70
C PHE A 159 -6.92 -10.30 -6.00
N MET A 160 -7.15 -11.62 -6.00
CA MET A 160 -6.11 -12.62 -6.29
C MET A 160 -5.56 -12.47 -7.72
N ASP A 161 -6.43 -12.28 -8.71
CA ASP A 161 -6.00 -12.02 -10.10
C ASP A 161 -5.13 -10.75 -10.20
N MET A 162 -5.49 -9.70 -9.45
CA MET A 162 -4.74 -8.45 -9.41
C MET A 162 -3.39 -8.64 -8.70
N ALA A 163 -3.35 -9.35 -7.58
CA ALA A 163 -2.15 -9.61 -6.80
C ALA A 163 -1.09 -10.33 -7.63
N VAL A 164 -1.47 -11.38 -8.38
CA VAL A 164 -0.57 -12.09 -9.30
C VAL A 164 0.09 -11.13 -10.29
N GLN A 165 -0.68 -10.21 -10.87
CA GLN A 165 -0.14 -9.23 -11.82
C GLN A 165 0.82 -8.24 -11.16
N VAL A 166 0.50 -7.76 -9.95
CA VAL A 166 1.36 -6.81 -9.23
C VAL A 166 2.68 -7.46 -8.84
N VAL A 167 2.64 -8.69 -8.31
CA VAL A 167 3.84 -9.45 -7.96
C VAL A 167 4.72 -9.69 -9.19
N ALA A 168 4.13 -10.13 -10.31
CA ALA A 168 4.87 -10.33 -11.55
C ALA A 168 5.55 -9.04 -12.05
N ARG A 169 4.88 -7.88 -11.95
CA ARG A 169 5.46 -6.58 -12.31
C ARG A 169 6.57 -6.15 -11.35
N HIS A 170 6.38 -6.36 -10.04
CA HIS A 170 7.37 -6.03 -9.02
C HIS A 170 8.67 -6.83 -9.20
N SER A 171 8.57 -8.14 -9.46
CA SER A 171 9.72 -9.01 -9.72
C SER A 171 10.51 -8.60 -10.96
N ARG A 172 9.83 -8.11 -12.01
CA ARG A 172 10.53 -7.59 -13.21
C ARG A 172 11.29 -6.30 -12.92
N SER A 173 10.68 -5.38 -12.18
CA SER A 173 11.30 -4.10 -11.82
C SER A 173 12.53 -4.29 -10.93
N SER A 174 12.48 -5.22 -9.96
CA SER A 174 13.60 -5.50 -9.06
C SER A 174 14.77 -6.22 -9.75
N LEU A 175 14.51 -7.03 -10.78
CA LEU A 175 15.56 -7.60 -11.63
C LEU A 175 16.23 -6.55 -12.51
N GLN A 176 15.44 -5.62 -13.07
CA GLN A 176 15.98 -4.58 -13.94
C GLN A 176 16.86 -3.57 -13.17
N SER A 177 16.52 -3.23 -11.93
CA SER A 177 17.36 -2.36 -11.09
C SER A 177 18.69 -3.00 -10.70
N ARG A 178 18.80 -4.34 -10.69
CA ARG A 178 20.05 -5.08 -10.43
C ARG A 178 20.97 -5.19 -11.64
N ILE A 179 20.43 -5.03 -12.86
CA ILE A 179 21.17 -5.25 -14.12
C ILE A 179 21.68 -3.92 -14.71
N ALA A 180 21.27 -2.76 -14.20
CA ALA A 180 21.74 -1.47 -14.69
C ALA A 180 23.28 -1.35 -14.54
N PRO A 181 24.04 -1.16 -15.63
CA PRO A 181 25.48 -0.99 -15.55
C PRO A 181 25.80 0.36 -14.90
N ARG A 182 26.68 0.32 -13.90
CA ARG A 182 27.28 1.50 -13.27
C ARG A 182 28.09 2.24 -14.34
N SER A 183 27.49 3.23 -15.02
CA SER A 183 28.24 4.06 -15.96
C SER A 183 29.19 4.97 -15.17
N THR A 184 30.40 4.50 -14.96
CA THR A 184 31.56 5.36 -14.68
C THR A 184 31.79 6.22 -15.91
N VAL A 185 31.35 7.48 -15.85
CA VAL A 185 31.88 8.51 -16.74
C VAL A 185 33.07 9.11 -16.02
N ASP A 186 34.25 8.59 -16.35
CA ASP A 186 35.52 9.21 -15.99
C ASP A 186 35.56 10.64 -16.52
N SER A 187 35.82 11.56 -15.60
CA SER A 187 36.05 12.97 -15.90
C SER A 187 37.42 13.09 -16.56
N VAL A 188 37.45 13.27 -17.88
CA VAL A 188 38.65 13.73 -18.60
C VAL A 188 38.62 15.27 -18.63
N PRO A 189 39.64 15.96 -18.10
CA PRO A 189 39.71 17.42 -18.18
C PRO A 189 40.20 17.85 -19.57
N VAL A 190 39.42 18.65 -20.27
CA VAL A 190 39.83 19.33 -21.52
C VAL A 190 40.25 20.77 -21.17
N PRO A 191 41.40 21.26 -21.66
CA PRO A 191 41.91 22.59 -21.34
C PRO A 191 41.24 23.70 -22.15
N VAL A 192 41.20 24.88 -21.53
CA VAL A 192 40.60 26.13 -21.97
C VAL A 192 41.35 26.75 -23.17
N SER A 193 40.61 27.27 -24.15
CA SER A 193 41.06 28.38 -25.02
C SER A 193 39.86 29.18 -25.58
N HIS A 194 39.89 30.50 -25.38
CA HIS A 194 39.00 31.55 -25.94
C HIS A 194 39.69 32.24 -27.14
N PRO A 195 39.09 33.24 -27.87
CA PRO A 195 37.75 33.31 -28.49
C PRO A 195 37.72 33.90 -29.94
N THR A 196 36.60 33.66 -30.67
CA THR A 196 35.91 34.50 -31.72
C THR A 196 36.61 34.89 -33.05
N PRO A 197 35.91 35.41 -34.11
CA PRO A 197 34.45 35.48 -34.41
C PRO A 197 34.05 35.05 -35.85
N SER A 198 32.74 34.91 -36.12
CA SER A 198 31.96 35.62 -37.18
C SER A 198 30.76 34.85 -37.78
N SER A 199 29.60 35.51 -37.67
CA SER A 199 28.47 35.69 -38.62
C SER A 199 27.74 34.53 -39.33
N SER A 200 26.40 34.60 -39.20
CA SER A 200 25.33 34.32 -40.19
C SER A 200 25.11 32.85 -40.58
N SER A 201 23.91 32.31 -40.87
CA SER A 201 22.50 32.71 -40.75
C SER A 201 21.67 31.49 -41.21
N SER A 202 20.40 31.44 -40.81
CA SER A 202 19.27 30.82 -41.53
C SER A 202 18.94 29.32 -41.37
N SER A 203 17.69 29.12 -40.92
CA SER A 203 16.61 28.34 -41.56
C SER A 203 16.19 26.96 -41.03
N SER A 204 14.87 26.85 -40.84
CA SER A 204 13.98 25.67 -40.78
C SER A 204 14.20 24.69 -39.61
N SER A 205 13.30 24.48 -38.65
CA SER A 205 11.84 24.29 -38.65
C SER A 205 11.34 23.32 -39.71
N ARG A 206 11.28 22.03 -39.33
CA ARG A 206 10.17 21.06 -39.52
C ARG A 206 10.71 19.62 -39.52
N ARG A 207 10.27 18.82 -38.55
CA ARG A 207 9.97 17.37 -38.65
C ARG A 207 9.39 16.95 -37.30
N SER A 208 8.07 16.80 -37.24
CA SER A 208 7.35 15.55 -37.48
C SER A 208 7.34 14.66 -36.24
N SER A 209 6.21 14.77 -35.53
CA SER A 209 5.29 13.66 -35.29
C SER A 209 5.92 12.29 -35.10
N LEU A 210 6.05 11.88 -33.84
CA LEU A 210 5.81 10.49 -33.47
C LEU A 210 4.84 10.47 -32.29
N LEU A 211 3.59 10.23 -32.64
CA LEU A 211 2.57 9.66 -31.77
C LEU A 211 3.11 8.34 -31.22
N PHE A 212 3.40 8.31 -29.93
CA PHE A 212 3.26 7.09 -29.14
C PHE A 212 2.01 7.25 -28.30
N VAL A 213 0.87 6.85 -28.89
CA VAL A 213 -0.31 6.46 -28.12
C VAL A 213 0.03 5.10 -27.53
N ALA A 214 0.51 5.11 -26.29
CA ALA A 214 0.69 3.91 -25.50
C ALA A 214 -0.11 4.07 -24.21
N GLY A 215 -1.14 3.22 -24.08
CA GLY A 215 -1.54 2.66 -22.81
C GLY A 215 -2.43 3.54 -21.92
N ALA A 216 -3.74 3.41 -22.13
CA ALA A 216 -4.68 3.50 -21.02
C ALA A 216 -4.40 2.34 -20.03
N ALA A 217 -3.53 2.60 -19.05
CA ALA A 217 -3.40 1.87 -17.80
C ALA A 217 -2.91 2.85 -16.74
N ALA A 218 -3.67 3.94 -16.58
CA ALA A 218 -3.43 4.93 -15.55
C ALA A 218 -3.69 4.30 -14.18
N SER A 219 -2.69 4.44 -13.30
CA SER A 219 -2.81 4.53 -11.84
C SER A 219 -3.45 3.34 -11.11
N ILE A 220 -2.65 2.32 -10.77
CA ILE A 220 -3.07 1.33 -9.74
C ILE A 220 -2.14 1.35 -8.50
N VAL A 221 -0.96 1.96 -8.56
CA VAL A 221 -0.10 2.10 -7.36
C VAL A 221 0.64 3.44 -7.33
N GLY A 222 -0.11 4.52 -7.53
CA GLY A 222 0.42 5.86 -7.42
C GLY A 222 -0.69 6.81 -7.06
N VAL A 223 -1.03 6.87 -5.77
CA VAL A 223 -1.50 8.13 -5.23
C VAL A 223 -0.81 8.39 -3.90
N CYS A 224 -0.11 9.52 -3.90
CA CYS A 224 0.58 10.12 -2.77
C CYS A 224 -0.44 10.50 -1.69
N VAL A 225 -0.12 10.23 -0.43
CA VAL A 225 -0.80 10.88 0.70
C VAL A 225 -0.35 12.35 0.69
N VAL A 226 -1.15 13.22 0.09
CA VAL A 226 -1.02 14.68 0.28
C VAL A 226 -2.28 15.16 0.97
N GLY A 227 -2.16 15.41 2.28
CA GLY A 227 -3.29 15.87 3.07
C GLY A 227 -2.91 16.31 4.48
N ARG A 228 -1.84 17.10 4.66
CA ARG A 228 -1.58 17.79 5.94
C ARG A 228 -1.11 19.22 5.76
N MET A 229 -2.08 20.12 5.68
CA MET A 229 -1.94 21.47 6.23
C MET A 229 -3.31 21.91 6.79
N LEU A 230 -3.30 22.42 8.03
CA LEU A 230 -4.32 23.29 8.64
C LEU A 230 -5.39 22.73 9.60
N ILE A 231 -5.10 21.75 10.48
CA ILE A 231 -5.88 21.64 11.73
C ILE A 231 -4.96 21.32 12.92
N ARG A 232 -4.20 22.33 13.36
CA ARG A 232 -3.57 22.36 14.69
C ARG A 232 -3.67 23.78 15.24
N SER A 233 -4.90 24.19 15.54
CA SER A 233 -5.19 25.37 16.36
C SER A 233 -6.60 25.24 16.92
N HIS A 234 -6.72 24.66 18.12
CA HIS A 234 -7.52 25.16 19.23
C HIS A 234 -7.35 24.26 20.45
#